data_AF-A0A8X6UXB6-F1
#
_entry.id   AF-A0A8X6UXB6-F1
#
_cell.length_a   1.000
_cell.length_b   1.000
_cell.length_c   1.000
_cell.angle_alpha   90.00
_cell.angle_beta   90.00
_cell.angle_gamma   90.00
#
_symmetry.space_group_name_H-M   'P 1'
#
loop_
_entity.id
_entity.type
_entity.pdbx_description
1 polymer ?
#
loop_
_entity_poly.entity_id
_entity_poly.type
_entity_poly.pdbx_seq_one_letter_code
_entity_poly.pdbx_strand_id
1 'polypeptide(L)'
;MKPIIIEPILNPEDNENPTFYLPYGEIIKSDRTVSKLRIVCDTSAHDVNSLSSNNCLQTVPYLYPEISDILLWLKFNRITFSTDMKQVFLQILIDEQDTDIFGIFCTENPFDESKLPLIDRFTRVLFGIISIPFPLTVTIKYHL
;
A
#
# COMPACT_ATOMS: atom_id res chain seq x y z
N MET A 1 -19.48 -1.40 -5.75
CA MET A 1 -19.23 -1.24 -4.30
C MET A 1 -17.87 -0.59 -4.14
N LYS A 2 -17.71 0.47 -3.33
CA LYS A 2 -16.41 1.14 -3.15
C LYS A 2 -15.61 0.33 -2.11
N PRO A 3 -14.34 -0.04 -2.37
CA PRO A 3 -13.57 -0.83 -1.42
C PRO A 3 -13.35 -0.02 -0.14
N ILE A 4 -13.55 -0.66 1.01
CA ILE A 4 -13.07 -0.16 2.29
C ILE A 4 -11.54 -0.31 2.25
N ILE A 5 -10.82 0.78 2.50
CA ILE A 5 -9.34 0.81 2.41
C ILE A 5 -8.74 0.87 3.81
N ILE A 6 -9.39 1.61 4.71
CA ILE A 6 -8.96 1.86 6.08
C ILE A 6 -10.12 1.49 7.00
N GLU A 7 -9.81 0.86 8.13
CA GLU A 7 -10.78 0.55 9.18
C GLU A 7 -10.23 0.89 10.57
N PRO A 8 -11.09 1.34 11.51
CA PRO A 8 -10.66 1.71 12.86
C PRO A 8 -10.34 0.47 13.69
N ILE A 9 -9.29 0.56 14.50
CA ILE A 9 -8.95 -0.44 15.52
C ILE A 9 -9.62 -0.03 16.83
N LEU A 10 -10.61 -0.82 17.27
CA LEU A 10 -11.40 -0.52 18.47
C LEU A 10 -10.60 -0.72 19.77
N ASN A 11 -9.79 -1.79 19.84
CA ASN A 11 -8.99 -2.15 21.01
C ASN A 11 -7.53 -2.37 20.60
N PRO A 12 -6.72 -1.31 20.47
CA PRO A 12 -5.32 -1.44 20.06
C PRO A 12 -4.44 -2.17 21.09
N GLU A 13 -4.84 -2.17 22.37
CA GLU A 13 -4.09 -2.81 23.46
C GLU A 13 -4.28 -4.34 23.50
N ASP A 14 -5.34 -4.86 22.90
CA ASP A 14 -5.65 -6.30 22.85
C ASP A 14 -4.97 -6.99 21.65
N ASN A 15 -4.21 -6.25 20.85
CA ASN A 15 -3.64 -6.77 19.62
C ASN A 15 -2.35 -7.55 19.91
N GLU A 16 -2.42 -8.89 19.82
CA GLU A 16 -1.25 -9.77 19.96
C GLU A 16 -0.33 -9.72 18.74
N ASN A 17 -0.79 -9.16 17.61
CA ASN A 17 -0.04 -9.13 16.36
C ASN A 17 0.96 -7.96 16.29
N PRO A 18 2.13 -8.16 15.67
CA PRO A 18 3.10 -7.09 15.45
C PRO A 18 2.50 -6.00 14.54
N THR A 19 2.43 -4.77 15.06
CA THR A 19 1.86 -3.62 14.35
C THR A 19 2.95 -2.59 14.04
N PHE A 20 3.04 -2.14 12.78
CA PHE A 20 3.86 -1.00 12.39
C PHE A 20 2.98 0.22 12.15
N TYR A 21 3.30 1.32 12.82
CA TYR A 21 2.64 2.61 12.60
C TYR A 21 3.36 3.36 11.50
N LEU A 22 2.74 3.41 10.32
CA LEU A 22 3.33 4.04 9.15
C LEU A 22 3.12 5.56 9.21
N PRO A 23 4.18 6.37 9.12
CA PRO A 23 4.02 7.79 8.86
C PRO A 23 3.42 7.95 7.45
N TYR A 24 2.43 8.84 7.34
CA TYR A 24 1.83 9.18 6.06
C TYR A 24 1.90 10.68 5.80
N GLY A 25 1.97 11.03 4.52
CA GLY A 25 1.99 12.41 4.05
C GLY A 25 0.97 12.62 2.94
N GLU A 26 0.44 13.83 2.87
CA GLU A 26 -0.39 14.26 1.75
C GLU A 26 0.45 14.88 0.64
N ILE A 27 0.19 14.43 -0.59
CA ILE A 27 0.71 15.06 -1.80
C ILE A 27 -0.48 15.65 -2.55
N ILE A 28 -0.58 16.98 -2.52
CA ILE A 28 -1.57 17.73 -3.28
C ILE A 28 -0.93 18.15 -4.60
N LYS A 29 -1.40 17.55 -5.70
CA LYS A 29 -1.04 18.03 -7.05
C LYS A 29 -2.09 19.04 -7.51
N SER A 30 -1.66 20.29 -7.69
CA SER A 30 -2.45 21.37 -8.27
C SER A 30 -2.37 21.29 -9.80
N ASP A 31 -3.15 20.39 -10.40
CA ASP A 31 -3.39 20.41 -11.86
C ASP A 31 -4.70 21.14 -12.18
N ARG A 32 -4.75 21.76 -13.38
CA ARG A 32 -5.65 22.88 -13.76
C ARG A 32 -7.17 22.63 -13.72
N THR A 33 -7.67 21.50 -13.22
CA THR A 33 -9.11 21.22 -13.15
C THR A 33 -9.59 20.56 -11.85
N VAL A 34 -8.75 19.77 -11.15
CA VAL A 34 -9.11 19.13 -9.86
C VAL A 34 -7.85 18.91 -9.03
N SER A 35 -7.83 19.40 -7.79
CA SER A 35 -6.79 19.07 -6.81
C SER A 35 -6.93 17.60 -6.42
N LYS A 36 -6.01 16.75 -6.87
CA LYS A 36 -6.01 15.32 -6.51
C LYS A 36 -5.10 15.10 -5.32
N LEU A 37 -5.71 14.85 -4.15
CA LEU A 37 -5.01 14.39 -2.95
C LEU A 37 -4.50 12.96 -3.16
N ARG A 38 -3.22 12.72 -2.83
CA ARG A 38 -2.64 11.38 -2.74
C ARG A 38 -2.06 11.21 -1.33
N ILE A 39 -2.42 10.12 -0.68
CA ILE A 39 -1.82 9.70 0.58
C ILE A 39 -0.63 8.81 0.22
N VAL A 40 0.54 9.12 0.76
CA VAL A 40 1.74 8.28 0.64
C VAL A 40 2.12 7.84 2.04
N CYS A 41 2.25 6.53 2.22
CA CYS A 41 2.75 5.94 3.47
C CYS A 41 4.21 5.56 3.27
N ASP A 42 5.07 5.88 4.23
CA ASP A 42 6.47 5.47 4.21
C ASP A 42 6.64 4.19 5.02
N THR A 43 6.79 3.07 4.31
CA THR A 43 7.00 1.73 4.86
C THR A 43 8.47 1.42 5.14
N SER A 44 9.36 2.32 4.75
CA SER A 44 10.80 2.26 5.04
C SER A 44 11.18 3.01 6.31
N ALA A 45 10.27 3.82 6.85
CA ALA A 45 10.46 4.53 8.10
C ALA A 45 10.75 3.56 9.26
N HIS A 46 11.75 3.92 10.06
CA HIS A 46 12.16 3.22 11.27
C HIS A 46 12.94 4.19 12.16
N ASP A 47 12.94 3.90 13.46
CA ASP A 47 13.76 4.62 14.42
C ASP A 47 15.21 4.11 14.41
N VAL A 48 16.11 4.83 15.04
CA VAL A 48 17.51 4.44 15.16
C VAL A 48 17.61 3.09 15.87
N ASN A 49 18.25 2.12 15.21
CA ASN A 49 18.36 0.73 15.67
C ASN A 49 17.05 -0.08 15.70
N SER A 50 15.97 0.38 15.06
CA SER A 50 14.75 -0.41 14.88
C SER A 50 14.65 -0.96 13.45
N LEU A 51 13.84 -2.01 13.27
CA LEU A 51 13.49 -2.52 11.94
C LEU A 51 12.33 -1.72 11.35
N SER A 52 12.33 -1.51 10.04
CA SER A 52 11.18 -0.99 9.30
C SER A 52 10.21 -2.12 8.94
N SER A 53 8.98 -1.76 8.56
CA SER A 53 8.01 -2.73 8.04
C SER A 53 8.60 -3.52 6.86
N ASN A 54 9.27 -2.84 5.92
CA ASN A 54 9.92 -3.51 4.79
C ASN A 54 11.04 -4.48 5.19
N ASN A 55 11.72 -4.29 6.32
CA ASN A 55 12.75 -5.22 6.79
C ASN A 55 12.16 -6.51 7.38
N CYS A 56 10.94 -6.43 7.90
CA CYS A 56 10.23 -7.58 8.48
C CYS A 56 9.41 -8.36 7.44
N LEU A 57 9.08 -7.73 6.31
CA LEU A 57 8.39 -8.38 5.21
C LEU A 57 9.32 -9.27 4.39
N GLN A 58 8.82 -10.45 4.00
CA GLN A 58 9.58 -11.37 3.17
C GLN A 58 9.83 -10.77 1.78
N THR A 59 11.10 -10.69 1.40
CA THR A 59 11.48 -10.32 0.03
C THR A 59 11.13 -11.48 -0.90
N VAL A 60 10.30 -11.21 -1.90
CA VAL A 60 9.97 -12.19 -2.94
C VAL A 60 10.90 -11.96 -4.13
N PRO A 61 11.37 -13.02 -4.82
CA PRO A 61 12.13 -12.87 -6.06
C PRO A 61 11.42 -11.95 -7.05
N TYR A 62 12.18 -11.26 -7.88
CA TYR A 62 11.62 -10.39 -8.92
C TYR A 62 10.76 -11.22 -9.88
N LEU A 63 9.44 -11.02 -9.84
CA LEU A 63 8.46 -11.78 -10.62
C LEU A 63 8.09 -11.14 -11.96
N TYR A 64 8.57 -9.92 -12.22
CA TYR A 64 8.29 -9.23 -13.47
C TYR A 64 9.24 -9.70 -14.58
N PRO A 65 8.76 -9.75 -15.84
CA PRO A 65 9.66 -9.92 -16.97
C PRO A 65 10.65 -8.75 -17.03
N GLU A 66 11.85 -9.03 -17.53
CA GLU A 66 12.85 -7.99 -17.77
C GLU A 66 12.30 -6.93 -18.73
N ILE A 67 12.64 -5.66 -18.51
CA ILE A 67 12.16 -4.57 -19.37
C ILE A 67 12.61 -4.80 -20.81
N SER A 68 13.81 -5.37 -21.02
CA SER A 68 14.29 -5.76 -22.34
C SER A 68 13.37 -6.76 -23.03
N ASP A 69 12.86 -7.74 -22.30
CA ASP A 69 11.99 -8.78 -22.84
C ASP A 69 10.62 -8.19 -23.21
N ILE A 70 10.08 -7.30 -22.36
CA ILE A 70 8.86 -6.55 -22.65
C ILE A 70 9.03 -5.71 -23.93
N LEU A 71 10.13 -4.95 -24.04
CA LEU A 71 10.40 -4.12 -25.22
C LEU A 71 10.59 -4.96 -26.49
N LEU A 72 11.25 -6.10 -26.38
CA LEU A 72 11.45 -7.02 -27.49
C LEU A 72 10.12 -7.62 -27.94
N TRP A 73 9.28 -8.04 -26.99
CA TRP A 73 7.93 -8.54 -27.25
C TRP A 73 7.06 -7.47 -27.93
N LEU A 74 7.09 -6.22 -27.46
CA LEU A 74 6.39 -5.10 -28.10
C LEU A 74 6.89 -4.84 -29.53
N LYS A 75 8.19 -5.01 -29.79
CA LYS A 75 8.78 -4.79 -31.11
C LYS A 75 8.40 -5.87 -32.12
N PHE A 76 8.32 -7.13 -31.70
CA PHE A 76 8.02 -8.25 -32.60
C PHE A 76 6.53 -8.44 -32.87
N ASN A 77 5.66 -7.97 -31.98
CA ASN A 77 4.22 -8.04 -32.17
C ASN A 77 3.71 -6.85 -32.98
N ARG A 78 3.06 -7.12 -34.12
CA ARG A 78 2.50 -6.09 -35.01
C ARG A 78 1.38 -5.28 -34.35
N ILE A 79 0.68 -5.87 -33.38
CA ILE A 79 -0.43 -5.27 -32.66
C ILE A 79 -0.26 -5.62 -31.18
N THR A 80 -0.39 -4.62 -30.30
CA THR A 80 -0.32 -4.79 -28.85
C THR A 80 -1.43 -4.01 -28.18
N PHE A 81 -2.05 -4.62 -27.17
CA PHE A 81 -3.01 -3.97 -26.28
C PHE A 81 -2.30 -3.60 -24.98
N SER A 82 -2.59 -2.40 -24.49
CA SER A 82 -2.14 -1.92 -23.18
C SER A 82 -3.35 -1.34 -22.46
N THR A 83 -3.44 -1.60 -21.16
CA THR A 83 -4.49 -1.07 -20.29
C THR A 83 -3.87 -0.57 -19.00
N ASP A 84 -4.41 0.53 -18.47
CA ASP A 84 -4.02 1.07 -17.17
C ASP A 84 -4.92 0.48 -16.08
N MET A 85 -4.31 -0.22 -15.12
CA MET A 85 -5.02 -0.76 -13.96
C MET A 85 -5.02 0.26 -12.82
N LYS A 86 -6.00 1.16 -12.87
CA LYS A 86 -6.17 2.20 -11.86
C LYS A 86 -6.32 1.61 -10.46
N GLN A 87 -5.40 1.97 -9.56
CA GLN A 87 -5.43 1.62 -8.14
C GLN A 87 -5.45 0.10 -7.88
N VAL A 88 -4.77 -0.69 -8.72
CA VAL A 88 -4.78 -2.17 -8.63
C VAL A 88 -4.44 -2.70 -7.23
N PHE A 89 -3.47 -2.11 -6.54
CA PHE A 89 -3.07 -2.54 -5.20
C PHE A 89 -4.19 -2.37 -4.16
N LEU A 90 -4.96 -1.28 -4.28
CA LEU A 90 -6.09 -1.01 -3.39
C LEU A 90 -7.30 -1.92 -3.66
N GLN A 91 -7.26 -2.72 -4.73
CA GLN A 91 -8.26 -3.75 -5.02
C GLN A 91 -7.91 -5.09 -4.37
N ILE A 92 -6.67 -5.28 -3.91
CA ILE A 92 -6.20 -6.52 -3.32
C ILE A 92 -6.38 -6.44 -1.80
N LEU A 93 -7.15 -7.39 -1.25
CA LEU A 93 -7.33 -7.60 0.19
C LEU A 93 -6.05 -8.14 0.82
N ILE A 94 -5.72 -7.62 2.01
CA ILE A 94 -4.71 -8.22 2.88
C ILE A 94 -5.39 -9.38 3.63
N ASP A 95 -4.64 -10.44 3.92
CA ASP A 95 -5.13 -11.54 4.75
C ASP A 95 -5.47 -11.02 6.16
N GLU A 96 -6.51 -11.58 6.79
CA GLU A 96 -6.94 -11.13 8.13
C GLU A 96 -5.80 -11.25 9.16
N GLN A 97 -4.91 -12.25 9.00
CA GLN A 97 -3.74 -12.45 9.86
C GLN A 97 -2.68 -11.34 9.74
N ASP A 98 -2.60 -10.71 8.56
CA ASP A 98 -1.59 -9.70 8.22
C ASP A 98 -2.17 -8.27 8.27
N THR A 99 -3.48 -8.12 8.51
CA THR A 99 -4.18 -6.83 8.42
C THR A 99 -3.72 -5.87 9.53
N ASP A 100 -3.31 -6.41 10.68
CA ASP A 100 -2.80 -5.62 11.82
C ASP A 100 -1.39 -5.06 11.61
N ILE A 101 -0.66 -5.53 10.59
CA ILE A 101 0.73 -5.12 10.35
C ILE A 101 0.82 -3.64 9.97
N PHE A 102 -0.19 -3.09 9.30
CA PHE A 102 -0.15 -1.74 8.73
C PHE A 102 -1.14 -0.79 9.41
N GLY A 103 -0.71 -0.23 10.55
CA GLY A 103 -1.44 0.79 11.29
C GLY A 103 -1.05 2.22 10.89
N ILE A 104 -1.95 3.17 11.14
CA ILE A 104 -1.73 4.61 11.02
C ILE A 104 -2.41 5.36 12.17
N PHE A 105 -1.81 6.48 12.56
CA PHE A 105 -2.43 7.42 13.50
C PHE A 105 -3.21 8.49 12.76
N CYS A 106 -4.53 8.42 12.81
CA CYS A 106 -5.42 9.41 12.21
C CYS A 106 -5.84 10.45 13.26
N THR A 107 -5.64 11.73 12.96
CA THR A 107 -6.18 12.83 13.76
C THR A 107 -7.27 13.56 12.98
N GLU A 108 -8.41 13.81 13.61
CA GLU A 108 -9.48 14.64 13.03
C GLU A 108 -9.03 16.10 12.89
N ASN A 109 -8.24 16.58 13.86
CA ASN A 109 -7.70 17.93 13.88
C ASN A 109 -6.29 17.91 14.46
N PRO A 110 -5.24 18.09 13.62
CA PRO A 110 -3.85 18.07 14.09
C PRO A 110 -3.50 19.24 15.02
N PHE A 111 -4.35 20.27 15.11
CA PHE A 111 -4.15 21.43 15.98
C PHE A 111 -4.88 21.35 17.32
N ASP A 112 -5.67 20.29 17.53
CA ASP A 112 -6.40 20.07 18.78
C ASP A 112 -5.69 19.00 19.62
N GLU A 113 -4.76 19.43 20.46
CA GLU A 113 -4.00 18.56 21.37
C GLU A 113 -4.87 17.87 22.43
N SER A 114 -6.15 18.28 22.59
CA SER A 114 -7.06 17.67 23.55
C SER A 114 -7.65 16.35 23.07
N LYS A 115 -7.62 16.07 21.76
CA LYS A 115 -8.11 14.83 21.18
C LYS A 115 -6.94 13.87 20.94
N LEU A 116 -7.06 12.66 21.50
CA LEU A 116 -6.13 11.57 21.20
C LEU A 116 -6.27 11.13 19.73
N PRO A 117 -5.16 10.77 19.06
CA PRO A 117 -5.23 10.23 17.71
C PRO A 117 -5.95 8.89 17.69
N LEU A 118 -6.81 8.71 16.70
CA LEU A 118 -7.44 7.42 16.41
C LEU A 118 -6.42 6.51 15.73
N ILE A 119 -6.48 5.21 16.03
CA ILE A 119 -5.66 4.21 15.38
C ILE A 119 -6.52 3.51 14.33
N ASP A 120 -6.11 3.62 13.08
CA ASP A 120 -6.72 2.91 11.97
C ASP A 120 -5.71 1.94 11.34
N ARG A 121 -6.21 0.92 10.62
CA ARG A 121 -5.38 -0.02 9.86
C ARG A 121 -5.80 -0.14 8.40
N PHE A 122 -4.85 -0.52 7.55
CA PHE A 122 -5.12 -0.78 6.15
C PHE A 122 -5.64 -2.20 5.92
N THR A 123 -6.70 -2.31 5.13
CA THR A 123 -7.30 -3.60 4.75
C THR A 123 -6.92 -4.03 3.32
N ARG A 124 -6.10 -3.23 2.64
CA ARG A 124 -5.72 -3.41 1.23
C ARG A 124 -4.23 -3.19 1.05
N VAL A 125 -3.66 -3.87 0.06
CA VAL A 125 -2.22 -3.79 -0.22
C VAL A 125 -1.81 -2.35 -0.51
N LEU A 126 -0.83 -1.87 0.26
CA LEU A 126 -0.28 -0.53 0.17
C LEU A 126 0.73 -0.41 -0.97
N PHE A 127 0.84 0.80 -1.51
CA PHE A 127 1.98 1.16 -2.34
C PHE A 127 3.21 1.43 -1.46
N GLY A 128 4.39 1.00 -1.90
CA GLY A 128 5.65 1.16 -1.17
C GLY A 128 6.13 -0.05 -0.36
N ILE A 129 5.31 -1.08 -0.12
CA ILE A 129 5.79 -2.30 0.56
C ILE A 129 6.72 -3.12 -0.35
N ILE A 130 7.77 -3.73 0.21
CA ILE A 130 8.77 -4.48 -0.59
C ILE A 130 8.16 -5.73 -1.24
N SER A 131 7.15 -6.33 -0.61
CA SER A 131 6.51 -7.57 -1.07
C SER A 131 5.39 -7.36 -2.09
N ILE A 132 5.10 -6.12 -2.54
CA ILE A 132 4.05 -5.80 -3.54
C ILE A 132 4.05 -6.70 -4.78
N PRO A 133 5.21 -7.06 -5.37
CA PRO A 133 5.22 -7.80 -6.63
C PRO A 133 4.48 -9.14 -6.56
N PHE A 134 4.49 -9.78 -5.39
CA PHE A 134 3.86 -11.08 -5.19
C PHE A 134 2.33 -11.07 -5.30
N PRO A 135 1.59 -10.37 -4.42
CA PRO A 135 0.14 -10.35 -4.48
C PRO A 135 -0.35 -9.84 -5.83
N LEU A 136 0.29 -8.81 -6.41
CA LEU A 136 -0.09 -8.32 -7.73
C LEU A 136 0.07 -9.38 -8.82
N THR A 137 1.20 -10.08 -8.86
CA THR A 137 1.45 -11.10 -9.89
C THR A 137 0.48 -12.28 -9.77
N VAL A 138 0.20 -12.73 -8.54
CA VAL A 138 -0.76 -13.80 -8.27
C VAL A 138 -2.16 -13.38 -8.68
N THR A 139 -2.60 -12.17 -8.29
CA THR A 139 -3.91 -11.61 -8.67
C THR A 139 -4.06 -11.53 -10.18
N ILE A 140 -3.05 -11.00 -10.89
CA ILE A 140 -3.08 -10.92 -12.36
C ILE A 140 -3.22 -12.31 -12.98
N LYS A 141 -2.39 -13.28 -12.56
CA LYS A 141 -2.43 -14.64 -13.12
C LYS A 141 -3.73 -15.40 -12.84
N TYR A 142 -4.41 -15.08 -11.74
CA TYR A 142 -5.63 -15.77 -11.35
C TYR A 142 -6.90 -15.14 -11.95
N HIS A 143 -6.89 -13.82 -12.19
CA HIS A 143 -8.07 -13.06 -12.62
C HIS A 143 -8.04 -12.57 -14.08
N LEU A 144 -6.93 -12.72 -14.79
CA LEU A 144 -6.77 -12.41 -16.22
C LEU A 144 -6.30 -13.65 -16.99
#